data_AF-A0A7W1P0H3-F1
#
_entry.id   AF-A0A7W1P0H3-F1
#
_cell.length_a   1.000
_cell.length_b   1.000
_cell.length_c   1.000
_cell.angle_alpha   90.00
_cell.angle_beta   90.00
_cell.angle_gamma   90.00
#
_symmetry.space_group_name_H-M   'P 1'
#
loop_
_entity.id
_entity.type
_entity.pdbx_description
1 polymer ?
#
loop_
_entity_poly.entity_id
_entity_poly.type
_entity_poly.pdbx_seq_one_letter_code
_entity_poly.pdbx_strand_id
1 'polypeptide(L)'
;MKPRIIFVTSFLTLAFTAISAAADSTAKAKELFERYIALERAFDAAQADLYSDDAKIQNTRTYPDGQKRTLTFPPADYKKLIRAAMPLAKARGDTSTYSDTKYTPERDTVRITCVRFSERKSIPARCRCSLDLTTTESG
;
A
#
# COMPACT_ATOMS: atom_id res chain seq x y z
N MET A 1 48.65 44.54 -28.43
CA MET A 1 48.99 43.19 -27.95
C MET A 1 47.91 42.74 -26.97
N LYS A 2 47.27 41.58 -27.17
CA LYS A 2 46.18 41.01 -26.34
C LYS A 2 46.63 39.62 -25.82
N PRO A 3 46.43 39.28 -24.54
CA PRO A 3 46.35 37.89 -24.10
C PRO A 3 44.93 37.62 -23.58
N ARG A 4 44.13 36.86 -24.34
CA ARG A 4 43.92 35.40 -24.22
C ARG A 4 43.13 34.99 -22.98
N ILE A 5 41.82 34.97 -23.21
CA ILE A 5 40.75 34.32 -22.45
C ILE A 5 41.07 32.81 -22.35
N ILE A 6 41.13 32.28 -21.12
CA ILE A 6 41.05 30.84 -20.86
C ILE A 6 39.67 30.59 -20.26
N PHE A 7 38.77 30.05 -21.08
CA PHE A 7 37.50 29.48 -20.65
C PHE A 7 37.82 28.23 -19.82
N VAL A 8 37.67 28.32 -18.50
CA VAL A 8 37.67 27.13 -17.63
C VAL A 8 36.29 26.51 -17.74
N THR A 9 36.27 25.34 -18.36
CA THR A 9 35.12 24.53 -18.71
C THR A 9 34.36 24.07 -17.47
N SER A 10 33.09 24.51 -17.43
CA SER A 10 32.01 24.01 -16.59
C SER A 10 31.89 22.49 -16.66
N PHE A 11 32.08 21.81 -15.54
CA PHE A 11 31.88 20.36 -15.43
C PHE A 11 31.47 19.99 -13.99
N LEU A 12 30.29 20.43 -13.52
CA LEU A 12 29.70 19.86 -12.30
C LEU A 12 28.20 20.16 -12.13
N THR A 13 27.36 19.58 -12.97
CA THR A 13 25.90 19.55 -12.70
C THR A 13 25.28 18.26 -13.24
N LEU A 14 25.45 17.15 -12.51
CA LEU A 14 24.66 15.95 -12.80
C LEU A 14 24.48 15.05 -11.57
N ALA A 15 23.70 15.50 -10.58
CA ALA A 15 23.18 14.61 -9.53
C ALA A 15 22.07 15.29 -8.72
N PHE A 16 20.85 15.49 -9.27
CA PHE A 16 19.72 15.88 -8.40
C PHE A 16 18.31 15.46 -8.87
N THR A 17 18.16 14.44 -9.72
CA THR A 17 16.84 14.07 -10.28
C THR A 17 16.13 12.89 -9.60
N ALA A 18 16.73 12.23 -8.61
CA ALA A 18 16.15 11.00 -8.03
C ALA A 18 15.17 11.23 -6.85
N ILE A 19 15.11 12.43 -6.26
CA ILE A 19 14.31 12.67 -5.04
C ILE A 19 12.82 12.88 -5.35
N SER A 20 12.47 13.46 -6.51
CA SER A 20 11.08 13.78 -6.85
C SER A 20 10.21 12.53 -7.11
N ALA A 21 10.76 11.47 -7.71
CA ALA A 21 10.00 10.27 -8.05
C ALA A 21 9.51 9.50 -6.81
N ALA A 22 10.32 9.43 -5.75
CA ALA A 22 9.96 8.75 -4.50
C ALA A 22 8.90 9.52 -3.69
N ALA A 23 8.89 10.85 -3.78
CA ALA A 23 7.88 11.69 -3.14
C ALA A 23 6.51 11.53 -3.84
N ASP A 24 6.50 11.50 -5.18
CA ASP A 24 5.27 11.32 -5.96
C ASP A 24 4.64 9.94 -5.75
N SER A 25 5.46 8.86 -5.78
CA SER A 25 4.95 7.51 -5.54
C SER A 25 4.34 7.33 -4.16
N THR A 26 4.93 7.96 -3.13
CA THR A 26 4.40 7.95 -1.76
C THR A 26 3.07 8.71 -1.66
N ALA A 27 2.92 9.83 -2.36
CA ALA A 27 1.67 10.59 -2.40
C ALA A 27 0.55 9.77 -3.05
N LYS A 28 0.81 9.16 -4.21
CA LYS A 28 -0.14 8.26 -4.91
C LYS A 28 -0.53 7.06 -4.05
N ALA A 29 0.43 6.46 -3.34
CA ALA A 29 0.17 5.34 -2.43
C ALA A 29 -0.75 5.75 -1.25
N LYS A 30 -0.58 6.96 -0.73
CA LYS A 30 -1.45 7.50 0.32
C LYS A 30 -2.88 7.71 -0.19
N GLU A 31 -3.05 8.33 -1.35
CA GLU A 31 -4.37 8.53 -1.96
C GLU A 31 -5.08 7.21 -2.23
N LEU A 32 -4.35 6.23 -2.77
CA LEU A 32 -4.89 4.90 -3.02
C LEU A 32 -5.32 4.19 -1.72
N PHE A 33 -4.55 4.36 -0.63
CA PHE A 33 -4.92 3.83 0.67
C PHE A 33 -6.13 4.52 1.29
N GLU A 34 -6.25 5.84 1.13
CA GLU A 34 -7.44 6.60 1.56
C GLU A 34 -8.69 6.14 0.82
N ARG A 35 -8.58 5.92 -0.50
CA ARG A 35 -9.67 5.35 -1.31
C ARG A 35 -10.04 3.94 -0.85
N TYR A 36 -9.05 3.11 -0.52
CA TYR A 36 -9.29 1.78 0.04
C TYR A 36 -10.10 1.85 1.35
N ILE A 37 -9.74 2.74 2.27
CA ILE A 37 -10.47 2.93 3.54
C ILE A 37 -11.90 3.43 3.27
N ALA A 38 -12.06 4.37 2.34
CA ALA A 38 -13.38 4.91 1.99
C ALA A 38 -14.32 3.81 1.45
N LEU A 39 -13.83 2.97 0.54
CA LEU A 39 -14.60 1.85 -0.01
C LEU A 39 -14.93 0.81 1.07
N GLU A 40 -13.99 0.49 1.96
CA GLU A 40 -14.26 -0.43 3.07
C GLU A 40 -15.38 0.09 3.99
N ARG A 41 -15.32 1.38 4.35
CA ARG A 41 -16.34 2.02 5.21
C ARG A 41 -17.70 2.13 4.52
N ALA A 42 -17.72 2.26 3.19
CA ALA A 42 -18.94 2.24 2.40
C ALA A 42 -19.48 0.80 2.17
N PHE A 43 -18.74 -0.23 2.60
CA PHE A 43 -18.99 -1.64 2.29
C PHE A 43 -19.09 -1.91 0.77
N ASP A 44 -18.28 -1.19 0.00
CA ASP A 44 -18.27 -1.27 -1.46
C ASP A 44 -17.36 -2.39 -1.94
N ALA A 45 -17.92 -3.31 -2.71
CA ALA A 45 -17.21 -4.43 -3.32
C ALA A 45 -16.13 -4.00 -4.32
N ALA A 46 -16.18 -2.76 -4.83
CA ALA A 46 -15.14 -2.17 -5.67
C ALA A 46 -13.78 -2.07 -4.96
N GLN A 47 -13.73 -2.23 -3.63
CA GLN A 47 -12.48 -2.39 -2.90
C GLN A 47 -11.62 -3.54 -3.45
N ALA A 48 -12.25 -4.61 -3.96
CA ALA A 48 -11.55 -5.75 -4.56
C ALA A 48 -10.76 -5.35 -5.82
N ASP A 49 -11.20 -4.32 -6.54
CA ASP A 49 -10.59 -3.88 -7.80
C ASP A 49 -9.33 -3.06 -7.59
N LEU A 50 -9.07 -2.58 -6.36
CA LEU A 50 -7.83 -1.90 -6.03
C LEU A 50 -6.62 -2.86 -6.05
N TYR A 51 -6.84 -4.15 -5.81
CA TYR A 51 -5.75 -5.13 -5.79
C TYR A 51 -5.25 -5.44 -7.20
N SER A 52 -3.93 -5.49 -7.36
CA SER A 52 -3.30 -6.04 -8.57
C SER A 52 -3.63 -7.53 -8.75
N ASP A 53 -3.68 -8.00 -9.99
CA ASP A 53 -3.85 -9.43 -10.30
C ASP A 53 -2.63 -10.25 -9.87
N ASP A 54 -1.47 -9.61 -9.77
CA ASP A 54 -0.21 -10.21 -9.31
C ASP A 54 0.11 -9.91 -7.83
N ALA A 55 -0.86 -9.35 -7.08
CA ALA A 55 -0.63 -8.93 -5.70
C ALA A 55 -0.25 -10.11 -4.79
N LYS A 56 0.73 -9.92 -3.89
CA LYS A 56 1.04 -10.94 -2.88
C LYS A 56 0.26 -10.70 -1.59
N ILE A 57 -0.89 -11.35 -1.46
CA ILE A 57 -1.79 -11.12 -0.31
C ILE A 57 -1.48 -12.12 0.81
N GLN A 58 -0.93 -11.62 1.92
CA GLN A 58 -0.57 -12.44 3.08
C GLN A 58 -1.19 -11.89 4.38
N ASN A 59 -1.87 -12.75 5.12
CA ASN A 59 -2.39 -12.44 6.46
C ASN A 59 -1.61 -13.25 7.50
N THR A 60 -0.81 -12.58 8.31
CA THR A 60 -0.10 -13.20 9.44
C THR A 60 -0.86 -12.95 10.72
N ARG A 61 -1.32 -14.01 11.38
CA ARG A 61 -1.96 -13.97 12.69
C ARG A 61 -0.99 -14.49 13.74
N THR A 62 -0.75 -13.70 14.78
CA THR A 62 -0.02 -14.14 15.98
C THR A 62 -1.03 -14.51 17.05
N TYR A 63 -0.94 -15.74 17.56
CA TYR A 63 -1.79 -16.25 18.62
C TYR A 63 -1.18 -15.93 20.01
N PRO A 64 -1.97 -15.96 21.10
CA PRO A 64 -1.48 -15.68 22.46
C PRO A 64 -0.36 -16.61 22.93
N ASP A 65 -0.27 -17.81 22.37
CA ASP A 65 0.80 -18.80 22.60
C ASP A 65 2.10 -18.48 21.84
N GLY A 66 2.16 -17.35 21.13
CA GLY A 66 3.29 -16.93 20.31
C GLY A 66 3.36 -17.58 18.93
N GLN A 67 2.48 -18.54 18.61
CA GLN A 67 2.43 -19.14 17.28
C GLN A 67 2.02 -18.11 16.23
N LYS A 68 2.71 -18.11 15.09
CA LYS A 68 2.40 -17.27 13.94
C LYS A 68 1.89 -18.14 12.81
N ARG A 69 0.67 -17.86 12.34
CA ARG A 69 0.13 -18.49 11.14
C ARG A 69 0.02 -17.46 10.03
N THR A 70 0.77 -17.67 8.96
CA THR A 70 0.67 -16.87 7.74
C THR A 70 -0.20 -17.60 6.74
N LEU A 71 -1.29 -16.97 6.32
CA LEU A 71 -2.15 -17.41 5.23
C LEU A 71 -1.80 -16.57 4.00
N THR A 72 -1.52 -17.23 2.88
CA THR A 72 -1.33 -16.57 1.59
C THR A 72 -2.54 -16.85 0.74
N PHE A 73 -3.08 -15.83 0.09
CA PHE A 73 -4.26 -15.95 -0.77
C PHE A 73 -3.88 -15.65 -2.22
N PRO A 74 -4.34 -16.46 -3.19
CA PRO A 74 -4.34 -16.06 -4.59
C PRO A 74 -5.18 -14.78 -4.76
N PRO A 75 -4.72 -13.77 -5.54
CA PRO A 75 -5.44 -12.52 -5.73
C PRO A 75 -6.87 -12.70 -6.23
N ALA A 76 -7.07 -13.56 -7.24
CA ALA A 76 -8.37 -13.85 -7.80
C ALA A 76 -9.36 -14.38 -6.75
N ASP A 77 -8.91 -15.28 -5.87
CA ASP A 77 -9.75 -15.84 -4.81
C ASP A 77 -10.01 -14.82 -3.71
N TYR A 78 -9.01 -14.00 -3.37
CA TYR A 78 -9.17 -12.94 -2.39
C TYR A 78 -10.17 -11.87 -2.86
N LYS A 79 -10.12 -11.47 -4.13
CA LYS A 79 -11.09 -10.56 -4.74
C LYS A 79 -12.51 -11.13 -4.64
N LYS A 80 -12.70 -12.41 -4.96
CA LYS A 80 -14.00 -13.10 -4.79
C LYS A 80 -14.45 -13.10 -3.34
N LEU A 81 -13.54 -13.38 -2.40
CA LEU A 81 -13.85 -13.36 -0.97
C LEU A 81 -14.29 -11.99 -0.49
N ILE A 82 -13.64 -10.89 -0.91
CA ILE A 82 -14.09 -9.53 -0.58
C ILE A 82 -15.51 -9.31 -1.08
N ARG A 83 -15.77 -9.59 -2.36
CA ARG A 83 -17.11 -9.37 -2.96
C ARG A 83 -18.20 -10.18 -2.26
N ALA A 84 -17.91 -11.40 -1.84
CA ALA A 84 -18.83 -12.23 -1.09
C ALA A 84 -18.99 -11.79 0.39
N ALA A 85 -17.92 -11.28 1.00
CA ALA A 85 -17.91 -10.89 2.42
C ALA A 85 -18.49 -9.48 2.66
N MET A 86 -18.44 -8.58 1.68
CA MET A 86 -18.90 -7.19 1.81
C MET A 86 -20.39 -7.06 2.23
N PRO A 87 -21.34 -7.78 1.61
CA PRO A 87 -22.74 -7.76 2.05
C PRO A 87 -22.91 -8.22 3.51
N LEU A 88 -22.14 -9.24 3.91
CA LEU A 88 -22.15 -9.76 5.28
C LEU A 88 -21.54 -8.77 6.27
N ALA A 89 -20.46 -8.08 5.88
CA ALA A 89 -19.84 -7.03 6.68
C ALA A 89 -20.80 -5.86 6.89
N LYS A 90 -21.52 -5.44 5.84
CA LYS A 90 -22.54 -4.38 5.91
C LYS A 90 -23.68 -4.74 6.86
N ALA A 91 -24.22 -5.96 6.72
CA ALA A 91 -25.30 -6.44 7.58
C ALA A 91 -24.91 -6.52 9.06
N ARG A 92 -23.61 -6.65 9.34
CA ARG A 92 -23.06 -6.79 10.69
C ARG A 92 -22.41 -5.52 11.24
N GLY A 93 -22.33 -4.44 10.44
CA GLY A 93 -21.58 -3.23 10.81
C GLY A 93 -20.10 -3.50 11.08
N ASP A 94 -19.47 -4.46 10.38
CA ASP A 94 -18.07 -4.83 10.60
C ASP A 94 -17.12 -3.78 10.02
N THR A 95 -16.69 -2.84 10.88
CA THR A 95 -15.74 -1.78 10.54
C THR A 95 -14.32 -2.11 11.03
N SER A 96 -13.34 -1.61 10.27
CA SER A 96 -11.93 -1.64 10.66
C SER A 96 -11.38 -0.23 10.81
N THR A 97 -10.56 -0.04 11.83
CA THR A 97 -9.73 1.14 12.01
C THR A 97 -8.28 0.81 11.72
N TYR A 98 -7.55 1.79 11.17
CA TYR A 98 -6.16 1.64 10.77
C TYR A 98 -5.32 2.66 11.54
N SER A 99 -4.26 2.21 12.20
CA SER A 99 -3.29 3.03 12.93
C SER A 99 -1.86 2.69 12.52
N ASP A 100 -0.89 3.53 12.91
CA ASP A 100 0.54 3.32 12.64
C ASP A 100 0.87 3.07 11.16
N THR A 101 0.17 3.75 10.25
CA THR A 101 0.39 3.62 8.81
C THR A 101 1.74 4.22 8.41
N LYS A 102 2.61 3.38 7.86
CA LYS A 102 3.92 3.72 7.31
C LYS A 102 3.94 3.45 5.83
N TYR A 103 4.52 4.38 5.08
CA TYR A 103 4.79 4.26 3.66
C TYR A 103 6.29 4.14 3.47
N THR A 104 6.75 3.04 2.91
CA THR A 104 8.17 2.80 2.64
C THR A 104 8.34 2.66 1.14
N PRO A 105 8.94 3.66 0.45
CA PRO A 105 9.21 3.53 -0.97
C PRO A 105 10.23 2.40 -1.18
N GLU A 106 9.87 1.45 -2.01
CA GLU A 106 10.74 0.46 -2.62
C GLU A 106 10.97 0.86 -4.08
N ARG A 107 11.85 0.15 -4.80
CA ARG A 107 12.34 0.57 -6.13
C ARG A 107 11.22 1.09 -7.05
N ASP A 108 10.20 0.26 -7.29
CA ASP A 108 9.09 0.57 -8.20
C ASP A 108 7.71 0.51 -7.50
N THR A 109 7.69 0.29 -6.20
CA THR A 109 6.45 0.11 -5.42
C THR A 109 6.55 0.82 -4.08
N VAL A 110 5.41 1.08 -3.43
CA VAL A 110 5.40 1.61 -2.07
C VAL A 110 4.82 0.57 -1.15
N ARG A 111 5.61 0.13 -0.17
CA ARG A 111 5.13 -0.75 0.88
C ARG A 111 4.35 0.06 1.89
N ILE A 112 3.04 -0.21 1.98
CA ILE A 112 2.19 0.30 3.05
C ILE A 112 2.22 -0.71 4.20
N THR A 113 2.43 -0.25 5.43
CA THR A 113 2.32 -1.09 6.62
C THR A 113 1.47 -0.36 7.64
N CYS A 114 0.41 -1.01 8.12
CA CYS A 114 -0.47 -0.44 9.14
C CYS A 114 -0.86 -1.50 10.17
N VAL A 115 -1.38 -1.04 11.31
CA VAL A 115 -2.05 -1.88 12.31
C VAL A 115 -3.55 -1.76 12.04
N ARG A 116 -4.20 -2.90 11.76
CA ARG A 116 -5.65 -2.96 11.54
C ARG A 116 -6.34 -3.42 12.82
N PHE A 117 -7.20 -2.60 13.39
CA PHE A 117 -8.08 -2.97 14.50
C PHE A 117 -9.48 -3.24 13.96
N SER A 118 -10.03 -4.44 14.23
CA SER A 118 -11.41 -4.76 13.89
C SER A 118 -12.27 -4.57 15.12
N GLU A 119 -13.21 -3.64 15.08
CA GLU A 119 -13.95 -3.17 16.26
C GLU A 119 -14.74 -4.29 16.98
N ARG A 120 -15.06 -5.39 16.28
CA ARG A 120 -15.76 -6.55 16.85
C ARG A 120 -14.86 -7.66 17.40
N LYS A 121 -13.60 -7.76 16.97
CA LYS A 121 -12.69 -8.80 17.48
C LYS A 121 -11.87 -8.19 18.60
N SER A 122 -12.10 -8.65 19.84
CA SER A 122 -11.34 -8.32 21.06
C SER A 122 -9.83 -8.65 21.01
N ILE A 123 -9.26 -8.89 19.82
CA ILE A 123 -7.85 -9.19 19.59
C ILE A 123 -7.36 -8.23 18.48
N PRO A 124 -6.39 -7.34 18.75
CA PRO A 124 -5.76 -6.54 17.71
C PRO A 124 -5.03 -7.47 16.74
N ALA A 125 -5.60 -7.71 15.57
CA ALA A 125 -4.94 -8.45 14.52
C ALA A 125 -3.93 -7.51 13.85
N ARG A 126 -2.64 -7.68 14.13
CA ARG A 126 -1.59 -7.02 13.35
C ARG A 126 -1.53 -7.62 11.95
N CYS A 127 -2.52 -7.28 11.12
CA CYS A 127 -2.49 -7.57 9.70
C CYS A 127 -1.42 -6.66 9.09
N ARG A 128 -0.22 -7.21 8.87
CA ARG A 128 0.74 -6.60 7.94
C ARG A 128 0.14 -6.70 6.55
N CYS A 129 -0.69 -5.74 6.20
CA CYS A 129 -1.19 -5.57 4.86
C CYS A 129 -0.04 -5.05 4.00
N SER A 130 0.81 -5.96 3.50
CA SER A 130 1.64 -5.68 2.33
C SER A 130 0.69 -5.57 1.14
N LEU A 131 0.03 -4.43 1.02
CA LEU A 131 -0.72 -4.12 -0.18
C LEU A 131 0.32 -3.78 -1.24
N ASP A 132 0.71 -4.78 -2.03
CA ASP A 132 1.35 -4.58 -3.33
C ASP A 132 0.27 -4.05 -4.28
N LEU A 133 -0.17 -2.84 -3.98
CA LEU A 133 -0.99 -2.04 -4.86
C LEU A 133 -0.02 -1.47 -5.89
N THR A 134 0.17 -2.19 -6.99
CA THR A 134 0.92 -1.64 -8.11
C THR A 134 0.16 -0.45 -8.65
N THR A 135 0.70 0.74 -8.47
CA THR A 135 0.39 1.91 -9.31
C THR A 135 0.97 1.63 -10.70
N THR A 136 0.41 0.65 -11.41
CA THR A 136 0.63 0.50 -12.84
C THR A 136 -0.15 1.62 -13.52
N GLU A 137 0.43 2.83 -13.49
CA GLU A 137 0.18 3.79 -14.56
C GLU A 137 0.93 3.28 -15.78
N SER A 138 0.27 2.42 -16.56
CA SER A 138 0.69 2.06 -17.90
C SER A 138 -0.01 2.97 -18.90
N GLY A 139 0.75 3.89 -19.51
CA GLY A 139 0.49 4.43 -20.86
C GLY A 139 -0.56 5.53 -20.96
#